data_AF-A0A9P6VPP5-F1
#
_entry.id   AF-A0A9P6VPP5-F1
#
_cell.length_a   1.000
_cell.length_b   1.000
_cell.length_c   1.000
_cell.angle_alpha   90.00
_cell.angle_beta   90.00
_cell.angle_gamma   90.00
#
_symmetry.space_group_name_H-M   'P 1'
#
loop_
_entity.id
_entity.type
_entity.pdbx_description
1 polymer ?
#
loop_
_entity_poly.entity_id
_entity_poly.type
_entity_poly.pdbx_seq_one_letter_code
_entity_poly.pdbx_strand_id
1 'polypeptide(L)'
;MDDEKSQDASTNDETRQSGTDVEKLSADTRTPPEAQPPASNTAQPTATPGGIPDVPNGGLQAWLHVLGAAMLFFNTWGILNAFGVFQTYYESGELFTKSSSDISWIGAIQAYMVLTVGCVTGPIYDRGYLRTLLVIGSFGVVFGHMMLSLCHNYWQVLLAQGFVVGIGAGCLFVPSVAILPTYFNTRLGLAVGLAAAGSSLGGVIYPIVLFRLLDRIGFAWSVRVIGFIALGTLLISITVMKMRFKPPKARAIIDWAAFTDVPYMAFVVTSLIGFMGLYTILFYLSYYAESQRITDSSMAFYLVPIFNAASCFGRTLPNALSDKTGPFNLIAPGSGIVGILILCMMAVKSEAAIIIVAILVGFFSGVFIGLPPVCFVMLTKDKTKIGTRIGMGFGMISFGVLAGGPGGGSVLGVNEPLDWRGLWIFGGVSGIVAGLGFAGIAPAYTGVDDDVPSEDATVVAPLSSEHTHTIIFLHGREDFGEDLARYFFDSKASDGRSLAEIFPSVKWVFPTARLRYSAQRDFEFSSSSFADALKEEEIISQWFDVWDIKNPEKKQDLMIPGIQESVEEILKVIKKESEIVPQERIILGGISQGCATAMISFLSSGLSLGGFIGLSSWLPFQSDFADIPL
;
A
#
# COMPACT_ATOMS: atom_id res chain seq x y z
N MET A 1 31.73 42.44 -50.42
CA MET A 1 33.01 41.92 -50.91
C MET A 1 32.83 40.43 -51.07
N ASP A 2 31.80 40.00 -51.81
CA ASP A 2 31.71 39.99 -53.31
C ASP A 2 32.32 38.65 -53.75
N ASP A 3 31.78 37.79 -54.61
CA ASP A 3 30.61 37.69 -55.50
C ASP A 3 30.46 36.16 -55.79
N GLU A 4 29.27 35.56 -55.78
CA GLU A 4 28.40 35.26 -56.95
C GLU A 4 28.99 34.40 -58.12
N LYS A 5 28.26 33.30 -58.42
CA LYS A 5 27.95 32.71 -59.76
C LYS A 5 29.11 32.04 -60.55
N SER A 6 28.93 31.05 -61.44
CA SER A 6 27.82 30.46 -62.23
C SER A 6 28.37 29.19 -62.93
N GLN A 7 27.63 28.07 -62.97
CA GLN A 7 26.93 27.45 -64.14
C GLN A 7 27.75 26.77 -65.26
N ASP A 8 27.18 25.62 -65.66
CA ASP A 8 27.04 25.03 -67.01
C ASP A 8 28.29 24.44 -67.71
N ALA A 9 28.21 23.41 -68.56
CA ALA A 9 27.21 22.41 -68.95
C ALA A 9 27.88 21.51 -70.01
N SER A 10 27.30 20.32 -70.27
CA SER A 10 27.35 19.56 -71.54
C SER A 10 28.71 18.91 -71.93
N THR A 11 28.84 17.78 -72.65
CA THR A 11 27.94 17.07 -73.58
C THR A 11 28.53 15.68 -73.90
N ASN A 12 27.64 14.72 -74.17
CA ASN A 12 27.62 13.72 -75.25
C ASN A 12 28.58 12.51 -75.40
N ASP A 13 27.88 11.43 -75.77
CA ASP A 13 28.11 10.43 -76.82
C ASP A 13 28.70 9.04 -76.51
N GLU A 14 27.74 8.09 -76.41
CA GLU A 14 27.56 6.91 -77.27
C GLU A 14 28.79 6.14 -77.78
N THR A 15 28.86 4.82 -77.50
CA THR A 15 28.61 3.78 -78.53
C THR A 15 28.37 2.36 -77.96
N ARG A 16 27.41 1.66 -78.58
CA ARG A 16 27.06 0.21 -78.59
C ARG A 16 28.27 -0.73 -78.84
N GLN A 17 28.30 -2.06 -78.61
CA GLN A 17 27.33 -3.14 -78.90
C GLN A 17 27.85 -4.54 -78.43
N SER A 18 26.94 -5.35 -77.86
CA SER A 18 26.62 -6.79 -78.14
C SER A 18 27.59 -7.98 -77.90
N GLY A 19 27.01 -9.07 -77.36
CA GLY A 19 27.43 -10.46 -77.61
C GLY A 19 27.11 -11.45 -76.49
N THR A 20 26.12 -12.32 -76.69
CA THR A 20 25.71 -13.48 -75.86
C THR A 20 26.47 -14.77 -76.25
N ASP A 21 26.53 -15.76 -75.34
CA ASP A 21 26.43 -17.25 -75.53
C ASP A 21 27.22 -17.99 -74.40
N VAL A 22 26.59 -18.66 -73.42
CA VAL A 22 25.98 -20.03 -73.35
C VAL A 22 26.96 -21.18 -72.96
N GLU A 23 26.65 -21.79 -71.79
CA GLU A 23 26.90 -23.17 -71.26
C GLU A 23 28.32 -23.80 -71.14
N LYS A 24 28.65 -24.31 -69.93
CA LYS A 24 28.63 -25.76 -69.59
C LYS A 24 29.07 -26.12 -68.15
N LEU A 25 28.58 -27.29 -67.75
CA LEU A 25 28.53 -27.99 -66.45
C LEU A 25 29.86 -28.35 -65.74
N SER A 26 29.80 -28.20 -64.41
CA SER A 26 30.25 -29.05 -63.26
C SER A 26 31.51 -29.94 -63.33
N ALA A 27 32.38 -29.79 -62.32
CA ALA A 27 32.93 -30.91 -61.52
C ALA A 27 33.53 -30.41 -60.19
N ASP A 28 33.37 -31.26 -59.17
CA ASP A 28 33.55 -31.08 -57.74
C ASP A 28 34.96 -30.73 -57.20
N THR A 29 34.89 -30.30 -55.93
CA THR A 29 35.89 -30.42 -54.84
C THR A 29 36.79 -29.21 -54.57
N ARG A 30 36.42 -28.44 -53.54
CA ARG A 30 37.33 -27.95 -52.46
C ARG A 30 36.52 -27.14 -51.43
N THR A 31 36.51 -27.62 -50.19
CA THR A 31 36.11 -26.87 -48.99
C THR A 31 36.98 -25.62 -48.82
N PRO A 32 36.38 -24.44 -48.54
CA PRO A 32 37.09 -23.29 -47.98
C PRO A 32 36.56 -22.92 -46.57
N PRO A 33 37.27 -22.05 -45.84
CA PRO A 33 37.44 -22.13 -44.39
C PRO A 33 36.37 -21.41 -43.56
N GLU A 34 36.32 -21.84 -42.30
CA GLU A 34 35.67 -21.28 -41.13
C GLU A 34 35.55 -19.74 -41.13
N ALA A 35 34.30 -19.25 -41.21
CA ALA A 35 33.96 -17.84 -41.06
C ALA A 35 33.64 -17.54 -39.59
N GLN A 36 34.37 -16.59 -39.01
CA GLN A 36 34.16 -16.07 -37.66
C GLN A 36 32.73 -15.50 -37.49
N PRO A 37 32.10 -15.67 -36.32
CA PRO A 37 30.78 -15.14 -36.07
C PRO A 37 30.80 -13.59 -36.03
N PRO A 38 29.84 -12.90 -36.67
CA PRO A 38 29.73 -11.46 -36.58
C PRO A 38 29.36 -11.05 -35.14
N ALA A 39 30.02 -10.00 -34.67
CA ALA A 39 29.94 -9.45 -33.33
C ALA A 39 28.50 -9.23 -32.85
N SER A 40 28.24 -9.59 -31.60
CA SER A 40 27.00 -9.33 -30.88
C SER A 40 26.76 -7.83 -30.75
N ASN A 41 25.96 -7.26 -31.64
CA ASN A 41 25.25 -6.02 -31.34
C ASN A 41 24.15 -6.37 -30.34
N THR A 42 24.42 -6.14 -29.05
CA THR A 42 23.40 -6.04 -28.01
C THR A 42 22.46 -4.89 -28.38
N ALA A 43 21.40 -5.23 -29.11
CA ALA A 43 20.25 -4.36 -29.25
C ALA A 43 19.68 -4.12 -27.85
N GLN A 44 19.88 -2.90 -27.33
CA GLN A 44 19.14 -2.41 -26.18
C GLN A 44 17.64 -2.51 -26.53
N PRO A 45 16.78 -3.02 -25.63
CA PRO A 45 15.34 -2.99 -25.87
C PRO A 45 14.91 -1.52 -25.93
N THR A 46 14.43 -1.10 -27.09
CA THR A 46 13.68 0.14 -27.26
C THR A 46 12.49 0.11 -26.30
N ALA A 47 12.55 0.95 -25.26
CA ALA A 47 11.50 1.11 -24.29
C ALA A 47 10.22 1.65 -24.98
N THR A 48 9.12 0.91 -24.85
CA THR A 48 7.78 1.37 -25.20
C THR A 48 7.43 2.59 -24.35
N PRO A 49 7.05 3.75 -24.94
CA PRO A 49 6.62 4.90 -24.15
C PRO A 49 5.24 4.63 -23.57
N GLY A 50 5.15 4.29 -22.28
CA GLY A 50 3.87 4.25 -21.54
C GLY A 50 3.68 3.14 -20.51
N GLY A 51 4.55 2.13 -20.45
CA GLY A 51 4.45 1.08 -19.42
C GLY A 51 5.00 1.54 -18.07
N ILE A 52 4.29 1.27 -16.97
CA ILE A 52 4.84 1.39 -15.61
C ILE A 52 6.05 0.44 -15.55
N PRO A 53 7.29 0.90 -15.31
CA PRO A 53 8.45 0.03 -15.24
C PRO A 53 8.26 -0.99 -14.10
N ASP A 54 8.53 -2.27 -14.39
CA ASP A 54 8.38 -3.38 -13.43
C ASP A 54 8.93 -3.04 -12.05
N VAL A 55 8.18 -3.41 -11.01
CA VAL A 55 8.51 -3.09 -9.62
C VAL A 55 9.70 -3.96 -9.16
N PRO A 56 10.83 -3.38 -8.71
CA PRO A 56 12.07 -4.11 -8.46
C PRO A 56 11.94 -5.25 -7.45
N ASN A 57 11.01 -5.12 -6.49
CA ASN A 57 10.77 -6.07 -5.41
C ASN A 57 12.02 -6.46 -4.59
N GLY A 58 13.06 -5.62 -4.62
CA GLY A 58 14.34 -5.88 -3.97
C GLY A 58 15.50 -5.06 -4.54
N GLY A 59 16.72 -5.47 -4.20
CA GLY A 59 17.95 -4.75 -4.53
C GLY A 59 18.36 -3.73 -3.47
N LEU A 60 19.66 -3.39 -3.44
CA LEU A 60 20.23 -2.49 -2.44
C LEU A 60 19.47 -1.16 -2.38
N GLN A 61 19.18 -0.57 -3.54
CA GLN A 61 18.45 0.70 -3.60
C GLN A 61 17.06 0.58 -2.98
N ALA A 62 16.26 -0.44 -3.29
CA ALA A 62 14.93 -0.59 -2.72
C ALA A 62 14.98 -0.74 -1.18
N TRP A 63 15.93 -1.52 -0.66
CA TRP A 63 16.12 -1.68 0.78
C TRP A 63 16.66 -0.42 1.48
N LEU A 64 17.49 0.39 0.79
CA LEU A 64 17.88 1.70 1.29
C LEU A 64 16.68 2.67 1.41
N HIS A 65 15.67 2.55 0.55
CA HIS A 65 14.43 3.32 0.69
C HIS A 65 13.60 2.86 1.89
N VAL A 66 13.58 1.55 2.19
CA VAL A 66 12.98 1.02 3.42
C VAL A 66 13.69 1.58 4.65
N LEU A 67 15.02 1.58 4.67
CA LEU A 67 15.80 2.19 5.74
C LEU A 67 15.52 3.69 5.88
N GLY A 68 15.47 4.42 4.75
CA GLY A 68 15.11 5.83 4.72
C GLY A 68 13.72 6.08 5.30
N ALA A 69 12.71 5.29 4.91
CA ALA A 69 11.36 5.36 5.45
C ALA A 69 11.32 5.01 6.95
N ALA A 70 12.09 4.02 7.39
CA ALA A 70 12.21 3.66 8.80
C ALA A 70 12.76 4.82 9.65
N MET A 71 13.80 5.52 9.16
CA MET A 71 14.33 6.70 9.83
C MET A 71 13.36 7.88 9.83
N LEU A 72 12.49 8.02 8.80
CA LEU A 72 11.41 9.00 8.86
C LEU A 72 10.35 8.63 9.91
N PHE A 73 9.95 7.37 10.00
CA PHE A 73 9.03 6.90 11.04
C PHE A 73 9.60 7.06 12.46
N PHE A 74 10.89 6.79 12.62
CA PHE A 74 11.63 7.02 13.86
C PHE A 74 11.52 8.47 14.34
N ASN A 75 11.62 9.42 13.43
CA ASN A 75 11.63 10.86 13.73
C ASN A 75 10.27 11.57 13.65
N THR A 76 9.21 10.83 13.32
CA THR A 76 7.85 11.36 13.28
C THR A 76 7.06 10.74 14.42
N TRP A 77 6.54 9.55 14.19
CA TRP A 77 5.77 8.79 15.17
C TRP A 77 6.60 8.35 16.36
N GLY A 78 7.90 8.07 16.20
CA GLY A 78 8.75 7.71 17.33
C GLY A 78 8.92 8.82 18.36
N ILE A 79 9.09 10.08 17.91
CA ILE A 79 9.15 11.25 18.79
C ILE A 79 7.77 11.51 19.42
N LEU A 80 6.70 11.37 18.65
CA LEU A 80 5.32 11.54 19.15
C LEU A 80 5.01 10.52 20.26
N ASN A 81 5.37 9.25 20.06
CA ASN A 81 5.18 8.19 21.05
C ASN A 81 6.05 8.38 22.30
N ALA A 82 7.02 9.29 22.28
CA ALA A 82 7.82 9.66 23.45
C ALA A 82 7.15 10.72 24.33
N PHE A 83 6.02 11.30 23.90
CA PHE A 83 5.40 12.43 24.58
C PHE A 83 5.00 12.15 26.03
N GLY A 84 4.63 10.91 26.40
CA GLY A 84 4.30 10.59 27.79
C GLY A 84 5.41 10.94 28.79
N VAL A 85 6.68 10.83 28.40
CA VAL A 85 7.82 11.26 29.24
C VAL A 85 7.95 12.78 29.31
N PHE A 86 7.66 13.48 28.21
CA PHE A 86 7.59 14.94 28.22
C PHE A 86 6.43 15.44 29.09
N GLN A 87 5.25 14.80 29.02
CA GLN A 87 4.12 15.10 29.90
C GLN A 87 4.56 15.00 31.36
N THR A 88 5.11 13.86 31.79
CA THR A 88 5.60 13.66 33.16
C THR A 88 6.63 14.73 33.57
N TYR A 89 7.59 15.06 32.71
CA TYR A 89 8.57 16.10 33.00
C TYR A 89 7.93 17.50 33.14
N TYR A 90 6.99 17.87 32.27
CA TYR A 90 6.32 19.16 32.37
C TYR A 90 5.39 19.25 33.58
N GLU A 91 4.78 18.15 34.00
CA GLU A 91 3.95 18.05 35.22
C GLU A 91 4.77 18.23 36.50
N SER A 92 6.08 17.96 36.46
CA SER A 92 6.97 18.19 37.62
C SER A 92 7.06 19.67 38.03
N GLY A 93 6.74 20.59 37.13
CA GLY A 93 6.83 22.03 37.36
C GLY A 93 8.23 22.63 37.20
N GLU A 94 9.26 21.83 36.92
CA GLU A 94 10.66 22.27 36.78
C GLU A 94 10.85 23.32 35.66
N LEU A 95 10.11 23.20 34.55
CA LEU A 95 10.22 24.12 33.42
C LEU A 95 9.19 25.26 33.48
N PHE A 96 7.94 24.93 33.79
CA PHE A 96 6.83 25.85 33.99
C PHE A 96 5.71 25.13 34.76
N THR A 97 4.81 25.89 35.40
CA THR A 97 3.64 25.33 36.09
C THR A 97 2.37 25.56 35.26
N LYS A 98 1.72 24.48 34.83
CA LYS A 98 0.47 24.47 34.07
C LYS A 98 -0.38 23.27 34.42
N SER A 99 -1.68 23.30 34.05
CA SER A 99 -2.57 22.17 34.26
C SER A 99 -2.21 20.99 33.35
N SER A 100 -2.59 19.78 33.73
CA SER A 100 -2.40 18.59 32.90
C SER A 100 -3.01 18.71 31.51
N SER A 101 -4.19 19.35 31.43
CA SER A 101 -4.87 19.69 30.17
C SER A 101 -4.02 20.61 29.29
N ASP A 102 -3.51 21.71 29.84
CA ASP A 102 -2.63 22.64 29.14
C ASP A 102 -1.37 21.93 28.63
N ILE A 103 -0.70 21.14 29.48
CA ILE A 103 0.52 20.42 29.09
C ILE A 103 0.23 19.46 27.93
N SER A 104 -0.87 18.71 28.00
CA SER A 104 -1.25 17.75 26.97
C SER A 104 -1.61 18.39 25.62
N TRP A 105 -1.95 19.68 25.56
CA TRP A 105 -2.10 20.37 24.27
C TRP A 105 -0.82 20.35 23.44
N ILE A 106 0.36 20.33 24.08
CA ILE A 106 1.65 20.31 23.36
C ILE A 106 1.75 19.04 22.49
N GLY A 107 1.58 17.87 23.09
CA GLY A 107 1.64 16.58 22.40
C GLY A 107 0.47 16.36 21.45
N ALA A 108 -0.72 16.83 21.84
CA ALA A 108 -1.92 16.69 21.03
C ALA A 108 -1.84 17.55 19.75
N ILE A 109 -1.34 18.79 19.84
CA ILE A 109 -1.06 19.64 18.66
C ILE A 109 0.05 19.01 17.82
N GLN A 110 1.12 18.52 18.45
CA GLN A 110 2.20 17.83 17.72
C GLN A 110 1.64 16.71 16.85
N ALA A 111 0.84 15.82 17.43
CA ALA A 111 0.21 14.70 16.74
C ALA A 111 -0.81 15.13 15.67
N TYR A 112 -1.64 16.12 16.00
CA TYR A 112 -2.58 16.72 15.06
C TYR A 112 -1.89 17.28 13.82
N MET A 113 -0.77 17.99 14.00
CA MET A 113 0.00 18.56 12.90
C MET A 113 0.63 17.48 12.02
N VAL A 114 1.14 16.38 12.59
CA VAL A 114 1.69 15.26 11.79
C VAL A 114 0.64 14.73 10.80
N LEU A 115 -0.58 14.50 11.27
CA LEU A 115 -1.65 13.92 10.46
C LEU A 115 -2.25 14.94 9.48
N THR A 116 -2.56 16.15 9.95
CA THR A 116 -3.21 17.19 9.12
C THR A 116 -2.27 17.72 8.05
N VAL A 117 -1.02 18.02 8.39
CA VAL A 117 -0.01 18.46 7.40
C VAL A 117 0.29 17.32 6.42
N GLY A 118 0.26 16.06 6.88
CA GLY A 118 0.35 14.88 6.02
C GLY A 118 -0.69 14.86 4.89
N CYS A 119 -1.93 15.26 5.16
CA CYS A 119 -2.96 15.38 4.11
C CYS A 119 -2.57 16.39 3.03
N VAL A 120 -2.01 17.54 3.43
CA VAL A 120 -1.60 18.62 2.52
C VAL A 120 -0.32 18.27 1.75
N THR A 121 0.60 17.54 2.37
CA THR A 121 1.89 17.18 1.76
C THR A 121 1.76 16.04 0.74
N GLY A 122 0.65 15.29 0.77
CA GLY A 122 0.28 14.28 -0.23
C GLY A 122 0.40 14.78 -1.68
N PRO A 123 -0.42 15.76 -2.08
CA PRO A 123 -0.34 16.35 -3.42
C PRO A 123 0.99 17.02 -3.74
N ILE A 124 1.70 17.56 -2.74
CA ILE A 124 3.02 18.16 -2.93
C ILE A 124 4.05 17.08 -3.30
N TYR A 125 4.03 15.94 -2.62
CA TYR A 125 4.84 14.78 -2.95
C TYR A 125 4.54 14.31 -4.38
N ASP A 126 3.26 14.13 -4.74
CA ASP A 126 2.85 13.65 -6.06
C ASP A 126 3.29 14.59 -7.21
N ARG A 127 3.44 15.89 -6.93
CA ARG A 127 3.98 16.86 -7.91
C ARG A 127 5.48 16.73 -8.16
N GLY A 128 6.20 15.93 -7.37
CA GLY A 128 7.63 15.67 -7.50
C GLY A 128 8.50 16.28 -6.40
N TYR A 129 7.91 16.92 -5.38
CA TYR A 129 8.67 17.69 -4.38
C TYR A 129 9.18 16.86 -3.19
N LEU A 130 9.59 15.61 -3.42
CA LEU A 130 10.11 14.72 -2.37
C LEU A 130 11.26 15.37 -1.60
N ARG A 131 12.32 15.83 -2.28
CA ARG A 131 13.49 16.41 -1.59
C ARG A 131 13.14 17.66 -0.79
N THR A 132 12.26 18.51 -1.32
CA THR A 132 11.80 19.71 -0.62
C THR A 132 11.09 19.34 0.68
N LEU A 133 10.20 18.34 0.64
CA LEU A 133 9.51 17.83 1.83
C LEU A 133 10.49 17.26 2.86
N LEU A 134 11.49 16.47 2.41
CA LEU A 134 12.51 15.92 3.31
C LEU A 134 13.33 17.02 3.99
N VAL A 135 13.85 18.00 3.22
CA VAL A 135 14.69 19.07 3.79
C VAL A 135 13.89 19.96 4.74
N ILE A 136 12.70 20.41 4.34
CA ILE A 136 11.87 21.28 5.19
C ILE A 136 11.41 20.53 6.43
N GLY A 137 10.96 19.28 6.26
CA GLY A 137 10.49 18.46 7.37
C GLY A 137 11.61 18.15 8.37
N SER A 138 12.78 17.76 7.88
CA SER A 138 13.93 17.48 8.73
C SER A 138 14.45 18.72 9.44
N PHE A 139 14.49 19.86 8.73
CA PHE A 139 14.81 21.13 9.36
C PHE A 139 13.82 21.45 10.49
N GLY A 140 12.50 21.34 10.24
CA GLY A 140 11.47 21.61 11.25
C GLY A 140 11.61 20.73 12.50
N VAL A 141 11.83 19.42 12.34
CA VAL A 141 12.02 18.51 13.47
C VAL A 141 13.28 18.88 14.28
N VAL A 142 14.42 19.08 13.63
CA VAL A 142 15.68 19.39 14.33
C VAL A 142 15.63 20.77 14.96
N PHE A 143 15.24 21.78 14.18
CA PHE A 143 15.14 23.16 14.64
C PHE A 143 14.15 23.29 15.81
N GLY A 144 13.00 22.63 15.74
CA GLY A 144 12.03 22.61 16.83
C GLY A 144 12.61 22.10 18.14
N HIS A 145 13.38 21.00 18.12
CA HIS A 145 14.06 20.49 19.32
C HIS A 145 15.18 21.42 19.81
N MET A 146 15.92 22.06 18.89
CA MET A 146 16.92 23.06 19.27
C MET A 146 16.27 24.28 19.94
N MET A 147 15.13 24.76 19.43
CA MET A 147 14.38 25.85 20.04
C MET A 147 13.72 25.44 21.35
N LEU A 148 13.26 24.19 21.47
CA LEU A 148 12.73 23.63 22.71
C LEU A 148 13.75 23.72 23.85
N SER A 149 15.04 23.57 23.55
CA SER A 149 16.13 23.70 24.53
C SER A 149 16.26 25.10 25.17
N LEU A 150 15.67 26.12 24.55
CA LEU A 150 15.73 27.53 24.97
C LEU A 150 14.42 27.99 25.61
N CYS A 151 13.43 27.11 25.71
CA CYS A 151 12.11 27.46 26.22
C CYS A 151 12.11 27.51 27.75
N HIS A 152 11.43 28.52 28.30
CA HIS A 152 11.17 28.68 29.73
C HIS A 152 9.68 28.89 30.03
N ASN A 153 8.86 29.11 29.01
CA ASN A 153 7.43 29.36 29.16
C ASN A 153 6.62 28.36 28.34
N TYR A 154 5.43 28.02 28.83
CA TYR A 154 4.48 27.11 28.19
C TYR A 154 4.25 27.40 26.70
N TRP A 155 3.98 28.66 26.33
CA TRP A 155 3.69 29.01 24.94
C TRP A 155 4.89 28.79 24.00
N GLN A 156 6.13 28.91 24.52
CA GLN A 156 7.34 28.67 23.74
C GLN A 156 7.49 27.18 23.43
N VAL A 157 7.19 26.32 24.40
CA VAL A 157 7.16 24.86 24.21
C VAL A 157 6.05 24.46 23.25
N LEU A 158 4.87 25.08 23.37
CA LEU A 158 3.75 24.87 22.44
C LEU A 158 4.17 25.16 20.99
N LEU A 159 4.86 26.29 20.76
CA LEU A 159 5.34 26.68 19.44
C LEU A 159 6.45 25.75 18.93
N ALA A 160 7.47 25.48 19.74
CA ALA A 160 8.64 24.72 19.34
C ALA A 160 8.33 23.22 19.14
N GLN A 161 7.65 22.59 20.10
CA GLN A 161 7.36 21.15 20.09
C GLN A 161 6.02 20.84 19.41
N GLY A 162 4.95 21.55 19.78
CA GLY A 162 3.62 21.32 19.21
C GLY A 162 3.58 21.65 17.72
N PHE A 163 3.86 22.91 17.36
CA PHE A 163 3.75 23.36 15.98
C PHE A 163 4.97 23.03 15.12
N VAL A 164 6.17 23.46 15.51
CA VAL A 164 7.35 23.36 14.62
C VAL A 164 7.79 21.91 14.41
N VAL A 165 7.94 21.11 15.46
CA VAL A 165 8.24 19.67 15.31
C VAL A 165 7.07 18.95 14.64
N GLY A 166 5.81 19.26 14.99
CA GLY A 166 4.62 18.64 14.41
C GLY A 166 4.49 18.87 12.89
N ILE A 167 4.64 20.12 12.43
CA ILE A 167 4.63 20.48 11.01
C ILE A 167 5.80 19.82 10.28
N GLY A 168 7.00 19.87 10.88
CA GLY A 168 8.19 19.21 10.34
C GLY A 168 7.95 17.72 10.13
N ALA A 169 7.41 17.03 11.14
CA ALA A 169 7.07 15.63 11.08
C ALA A 169 5.96 15.31 10.05
N GLY A 170 4.95 16.18 9.91
CA GLY A 170 3.90 16.03 8.90
C GLY A 170 4.41 16.17 7.46
N CYS A 171 5.46 16.98 7.21
CA CYS A 171 6.15 17.02 5.92
C CYS A 171 6.88 15.71 5.59
N LEU A 172 7.35 14.99 6.60
CA LEU A 172 8.09 13.73 6.45
C LEU A 172 7.18 12.50 6.35
N PHE A 173 5.96 12.57 6.88
CA PHE A 173 5.04 11.43 6.96
C PHE A 173 4.65 10.86 5.59
N VAL A 174 4.24 11.69 4.64
CA VAL A 174 3.86 11.20 3.30
C VAL A 174 5.04 10.52 2.57
N PRO A 175 6.24 11.14 2.50
CA PRO A 175 7.41 10.49 1.93
C PRO A 175 7.75 9.10 2.51
N SER A 176 7.50 8.86 3.80
CA SER A 176 7.83 7.59 4.45
C SER A 176 6.94 6.44 3.98
N VAL A 177 5.70 6.74 3.56
CA VAL A 177 4.73 5.73 3.10
C VAL A 177 4.70 5.62 1.57
N ALA A 178 4.70 6.76 0.88
CA ALA A 178 4.40 6.81 -0.55
C ALA A 178 5.51 6.26 -1.45
N ILE A 179 6.74 6.13 -0.95
CA ILE A 179 7.86 5.65 -1.77
C ILE A 179 7.89 4.12 -1.88
N LEU A 180 7.42 3.39 -0.87
CA LEU A 180 7.56 1.94 -0.79
C LEU A 180 6.80 1.18 -1.89
N PRO A 181 5.53 1.53 -2.21
CA PRO A 181 4.79 0.88 -3.30
C PRO A 181 5.42 1.07 -4.69
N THR A 182 6.32 2.06 -4.85
CA THR A 182 7.03 2.26 -6.12
C THR A 182 8.21 1.31 -6.32
N TYR A 183 8.68 0.67 -5.25
CA TYR A 183 9.80 -0.27 -5.25
C TYR A 183 9.41 -1.71 -4.91
N PHE A 184 8.28 -1.92 -4.25
CA PHE A 184 7.77 -3.22 -3.84
C PHE A 184 6.31 -3.42 -4.22
N ASN A 185 6.00 -4.60 -4.71
CA ASN A 185 4.66 -5.14 -4.92
C ASN A 185 4.51 -6.43 -4.10
N THR A 186 5.15 -7.53 -4.52
CA THR A 186 5.08 -8.84 -3.84
C THR A 186 5.68 -8.85 -2.44
N ARG A 187 6.65 -7.97 -2.16
CA ARG A 187 7.26 -7.80 -0.82
C ARG A 187 6.86 -6.50 -0.12
N LEU A 188 5.76 -5.87 -0.55
CA LEU A 188 5.34 -4.57 -0.03
C LEU A 188 5.02 -4.61 1.47
N GLY A 189 4.31 -5.64 1.94
CA GLY A 189 3.99 -5.81 3.36
C GLY A 189 5.24 -5.85 4.25
N LEU A 190 6.27 -6.61 3.85
CA LEU A 190 7.56 -6.66 4.57
C LEU A 190 8.26 -5.30 4.57
N ALA A 191 8.29 -4.60 3.44
CA ALA A 191 8.90 -3.29 3.31
C ALA A 191 8.20 -2.24 4.20
N VAL A 192 6.86 -2.22 4.20
CA VAL A 192 6.05 -1.34 5.05
C VAL A 192 6.24 -1.69 6.52
N GLY A 193 6.24 -2.97 6.89
CA GLY A 193 6.45 -3.42 8.26
C GLY A 193 7.82 -2.99 8.82
N LEU A 194 8.90 -3.20 8.05
CA LEU A 194 10.25 -2.77 8.45
C LEU A 194 10.36 -1.23 8.55
N ALA A 195 9.71 -0.49 7.65
CA ALA A 195 9.65 0.96 7.76
C ALA A 195 8.88 1.40 9.02
N ALA A 196 7.71 0.81 9.27
CA ALA A 196 6.88 1.13 10.44
C ALA A 196 7.56 0.79 11.78
N ALA A 197 8.41 -0.25 11.82
CA ALA A 197 9.20 -0.61 13.00
C ALA A 197 10.10 0.53 13.50
N GLY A 198 10.51 1.45 12.60
CA GLY A 198 11.22 2.66 12.96
C GLY A 198 10.47 3.53 13.99
N SER A 199 9.14 3.62 13.90
CA SER A 199 8.31 4.34 14.87
C SER A 199 8.41 3.75 16.27
N SER A 200 8.34 2.42 16.40
CA SER A 200 8.42 1.74 17.68
C SER A 200 9.81 1.88 18.28
N LEU A 201 10.86 1.73 17.46
CA LEU A 201 12.24 1.91 17.91
C LEU A 201 12.48 3.34 18.41
N GLY A 202 11.97 4.36 17.72
CA GLY A 202 12.04 5.75 18.18
C GLY A 202 11.28 5.96 19.49
N GLY A 203 10.09 5.37 19.62
CA GLY A 203 9.28 5.40 20.85
C GLY A 203 9.92 4.66 22.03
N VAL A 204 10.94 3.83 21.81
CA VAL A 204 11.76 3.22 22.87
C VAL A 204 12.99 4.07 23.16
N ILE A 205 13.71 4.50 22.13
CA ILE A 205 15.00 5.18 22.29
C ILE A 205 14.82 6.60 22.83
N TYR A 206 13.91 7.40 22.29
CA TYR A 206 13.78 8.82 22.68
C TYR A 206 13.42 9.03 24.15
N PRO A 207 12.44 8.31 24.74
CA PRO A 207 12.15 8.43 26.16
C PRO A 207 13.33 8.05 27.05
N ILE A 208 14.04 6.97 26.71
CA ILE A 208 15.19 6.50 27.50
C ILE A 208 16.32 7.52 27.45
N VAL A 209 16.61 8.06 26.27
CA VAL A 209 17.63 9.11 26.09
C VAL A 209 17.26 10.34 26.91
N LEU A 210 16.01 10.80 26.82
CA LEU A 210 15.55 11.96 27.59
C LEU A 210 15.74 11.72 29.08
N PHE A 211 15.14 10.66 29.61
CA PHE A 211 15.17 10.33 31.04
C PHE A 211 16.61 10.21 31.58
N ARG A 212 17.48 9.45 30.90
CA ARG A 212 18.87 9.24 31.37
C ARG A 212 19.73 10.50 31.35
N LEU A 213 19.38 11.47 30.52
CA LEU A 213 20.14 12.71 30.37
C LEU A 213 19.60 13.85 31.24
N LEU A 214 18.32 13.84 31.60
CA LEU A 214 17.70 14.87 32.45
C LEU A 214 18.54 15.13 33.72
N ASP A 215 18.84 14.10 34.50
CA ASP A 215 19.59 14.23 35.75
C ASP A 215 21.08 14.53 35.57
N ARG A 216 21.64 14.28 34.37
CA ARG A 216 23.08 14.38 34.11
C ARG A 216 23.50 15.72 33.50
N ILE A 217 22.71 16.21 32.55
CA ILE A 217 23.05 17.38 31.73
C ILE A 217 21.90 18.39 31.64
N GLY A 218 20.77 18.13 32.31
CA GLY A 218 19.61 19.01 32.34
C GLY A 218 18.76 18.97 31.06
N PHE A 219 17.53 19.47 31.16
CA PHE A 219 16.54 19.44 30.07
C PHE A 219 17.04 20.01 28.74
N ALA A 220 17.65 21.21 28.78
CA ALA A 220 18.09 21.90 27.58
C ALA A 220 19.07 21.07 26.73
N TRP A 221 20.07 20.44 27.36
CA TRP A 221 21.00 19.59 26.62
C TRP A 221 20.40 18.22 26.26
N SER A 222 19.53 17.65 27.09
CA SER A 222 18.83 16.40 26.76
C SER A 222 18.01 16.53 25.47
N VAL A 223 17.24 17.60 25.30
CA VAL A 223 16.45 17.81 24.08
C VAL A 223 17.31 18.18 22.86
N ARG A 224 18.49 18.81 23.06
CA ARG A 224 19.48 18.98 21.97
C ARG A 224 20.03 17.64 21.50
N VAL A 225 20.32 16.71 22.41
CA VAL A 225 20.76 15.35 22.05
C VAL A 225 19.69 14.64 21.23
N ILE A 226 18.40 14.76 21.61
CA ILE A 226 17.28 14.28 20.78
C ILE A 226 17.33 14.91 19.38
N GLY A 227 17.52 16.23 19.28
CA GLY A 227 17.67 16.94 18.01
C GLY A 227 18.85 16.47 17.17
N PHE A 228 20.00 16.14 17.78
CA PHE A 228 21.17 15.61 17.09
C PHE A 228 20.98 14.16 16.62
N ILE A 229 20.31 13.32 17.41
CA ILE A 229 19.91 11.96 16.99
C ILE A 229 18.97 12.06 15.80
N ALA A 230 17.99 12.96 15.86
CA ALA A 230 17.07 13.20 14.75
C ALA A 230 17.82 13.69 13.50
N LEU A 231 18.75 14.64 13.64
CA LEU A 231 19.57 15.11 12.54
C LEU A 231 20.36 13.96 11.87
N GLY A 232 21.08 13.16 12.66
CA GLY A 232 21.88 12.05 12.14
C GLY A 232 21.06 11.01 11.39
N THR A 233 19.91 10.63 11.96
CA THR A 233 19.02 9.63 11.36
C THR A 233 18.27 10.19 10.13
N LEU A 234 17.85 11.45 10.14
CA LEU A 234 17.18 12.10 9.01
C LEU A 234 18.12 12.37 7.83
N LEU A 235 19.42 12.59 8.07
CA LEU A 235 20.42 12.71 7.01
C LEU A 235 20.50 11.42 6.16
N ILE A 236 20.24 10.26 6.75
CA ILE A 236 20.13 9.00 6.00
C ILE A 236 18.98 9.10 5.00
N SER A 237 17.78 9.47 5.44
CA SER A 237 16.61 9.62 4.55
C SER A 237 16.85 10.64 3.43
N ILE A 238 17.46 11.79 3.74
CA ILE A 238 17.77 12.85 2.76
C ILE A 238 18.73 12.35 1.67
N THR A 239 19.70 11.52 2.04
CA THR A 239 20.74 11.03 1.11
C THR A 239 20.27 9.86 0.26
N VAL A 240 19.53 8.92 0.84
CA VAL A 240 19.16 7.66 0.16
C VAL A 240 17.86 7.75 -0.63
N MET A 241 16.88 8.54 -0.20
CA MET A 241 15.54 8.52 -0.80
C MET A 241 15.48 9.29 -2.12
N LYS A 242 14.97 8.62 -3.16
CA LYS A 242 14.80 9.14 -4.51
C LYS A 242 13.46 8.71 -5.10
N MET A 243 12.70 9.69 -5.57
CA MET A 243 11.43 9.44 -6.23
C MET A 243 11.68 8.66 -7.53
N ARG A 244 11.01 7.53 -7.70
CA ARG A 244 11.23 6.64 -8.84
C ARG A 244 10.57 7.15 -10.12
N PHE A 245 9.32 7.59 -10.02
CA PHE A 245 8.58 8.22 -11.10
C PHE A 245 7.57 9.20 -10.53
N LYS A 246 7.24 10.22 -11.32
CA LYS A 246 6.22 11.21 -10.98
C LYS A 246 4.85 10.69 -11.45
N PRO A 247 3.83 10.60 -10.58
CA PRO A 247 2.49 10.25 -11.03
C PRO A 247 1.98 11.27 -12.07
N PRO A 248 1.25 10.84 -13.11
CA PRO A 248 0.82 11.70 -14.22
C PRO A 248 -0.10 12.83 -13.76
N LYS A 249 -0.85 12.61 -12.67
CA LYS A 249 -1.69 13.62 -12.03
C LYS A 249 -1.49 13.57 -10.52
N ALA A 250 -1.30 14.73 -9.91
CA ALA A 250 -1.27 14.82 -8.45
C ALA A 250 -2.66 14.53 -7.87
N ARG A 251 -2.72 13.82 -6.74
CA ARG A 251 -3.99 13.57 -6.05
C ARG A 251 -4.65 14.89 -5.62
N ALA A 252 -5.97 14.90 -5.51
CA ALA A 252 -6.69 16.03 -4.91
C ALA A 252 -6.48 16.04 -3.38
N ILE A 253 -6.62 17.20 -2.74
CA ILE A 253 -6.60 17.28 -1.27
C ILE A 253 -7.93 16.72 -0.70
N ILE A 254 -9.05 16.99 -1.39
CA ILE A 254 -10.39 16.67 -0.91
C ILE A 254 -11.12 15.86 -1.99
N ASP A 255 -11.72 14.75 -1.59
CA ASP A 255 -12.75 14.03 -2.36
C ASP A 255 -14.11 14.32 -1.73
N TRP A 256 -14.87 15.24 -2.31
CA TRP A 256 -16.16 15.66 -1.75
C TRP A 256 -17.17 14.50 -1.63
N ALA A 257 -17.08 13.51 -2.51
CA ALA A 257 -17.95 12.32 -2.47
C ALA A 257 -17.73 11.46 -1.22
N ALA A 258 -16.57 11.56 -0.57
CA ALA A 258 -16.30 10.80 0.64
C ALA A 258 -17.11 11.29 1.85
N PHE A 259 -17.60 12.54 1.87
CA PHE A 259 -18.50 13.01 2.94
C PHE A 259 -19.91 12.41 2.86
N THR A 260 -20.31 11.92 1.69
CA THR A 260 -21.59 11.22 1.48
C THR A 260 -21.44 9.69 1.52
N ASP A 261 -20.21 9.19 1.62
CA ASP A 261 -19.89 7.77 1.71
C ASP A 261 -20.04 7.31 3.17
N VAL A 262 -21.19 6.70 3.48
CA VAL A 262 -21.58 6.37 4.86
C VAL A 262 -20.60 5.40 5.53
N PRO A 263 -20.20 4.26 4.93
CA PRO A 263 -19.18 3.38 5.52
C PRO A 263 -17.85 4.09 5.80
N TYR A 264 -17.39 4.91 4.86
CA TYR A 264 -16.16 5.69 5.02
C TYR A 264 -16.26 6.68 6.19
N MET A 265 -17.33 7.48 6.25
CA MET A 265 -17.51 8.47 7.33
C MET A 265 -17.76 7.81 8.68
N ALA A 266 -18.52 6.70 8.72
CA ALA A 266 -18.72 5.92 9.93
C ALA A 266 -17.37 5.42 10.48
N PHE A 267 -16.49 4.91 9.61
CA PHE A 267 -15.15 4.51 9.99
C PHE A 267 -14.33 5.67 10.54
N VAL A 268 -14.30 6.81 9.84
CA VAL A 268 -13.58 8.02 10.28
C VAL A 268 -14.04 8.49 11.65
N VAL A 269 -15.35 8.61 11.87
CA VAL A 269 -15.92 9.07 13.15
C VAL A 269 -15.63 8.07 14.27
N THR A 270 -15.75 6.77 13.98
CA THR A 270 -15.42 5.72 14.95
C THR A 270 -13.94 5.75 15.34
N SER A 271 -13.04 5.88 14.37
CA SER A 271 -11.62 6.06 14.60
C SER A 271 -11.32 7.32 15.41
N LEU A 272 -11.98 8.44 15.11
CA LEU A 272 -11.83 9.69 15.87
C LEU A 272 -12.11 9.46 17.37
N ILE A 273 -13.23 8.81 17.69
CA ILE A 273 -13.60 8.48 19.08
C ILE A 273 -12.57 7.52 19.71
N GLY A 274 -12.15 6.48 18.99
CA GLY A 274 -11.17 5.53 19.50
C GLY A 274 -9.80 6.16 19.78
N PHE A 275 -9.32 7.03 18.88
CA PHE A 275 -8.06 7.74 19.05
C PHE A 275 -8.12 8.76 20.19
N MET A 276 -9.26 9.40 20.41
CA MET A 276 -9.49 10.24 21.59
C MET A 276 -9.27 9.43 22.88
N GLY A 277 -9.80 8.20 22.95
CA GLY A 277 -9.60 7.30 24.08
C GLY A 277 -8.14 6.84 24.24
N LEU A 278 -7.52 6.38 23.15
CA LEU A 278 -6.15 5.86 23.17
C LEU A 278 -5.12 6.89 23.64
N TYR A 279 -5.29 8.18 23.30
CA TYR A 279 -4.32 9.21 23.66
C TYR A 279 -4.30 9.53 25.16
N THR A 280 -5.37 9.17 25.91
CA THR A 280 -5.38 9.31 27.37
C THR A 280 -4.30 8.44 28.02
N ILE A 281 -4.27 7.14 27.70
CA ILE A 281 -3.28 6.23 28.28
C ILE A 281 -1.87 6.52 27.75
N LEU A 282 -1.72 6.92 26.48
CA LEU A 282 -0.40 7.27 25.92
C LEU A 282 0.27 8.44 26.66
N PHE A 283 -0.50 9.44 27.08
CA PHE A 283 0.05 10.65 27.69
C PHE A 283 0.16 10.52 29.21
N TYR A 284 -0.81 9.89 29.85
CA TYR A 284 -0.93 9.90 31.31
C TYR A 284 -0.43 8.62 32.00
N LEU A 285 -0.03 7.56 31.27
CA LEU A 285 0.45 6.31 31.87
C LEU A 285 1.64 6.51 32.83
N SER A 286 2.69 7.20 32.37
CA SER A 286 3.88 7.47 33.21
C SER A 286 3.55 8.40 34.37
N TYR A 287 2.77 9.45 34.13
CA TYR A 287 2.37 10.41 35.16
C TYR A 287 1.48 9.77 36.24
N TYR A 288 0.57 8.87 35.86
CA TYR A 288 -0.24 8.10 36.81
C TYR A 288 0.63 7.22 37.72
N ALA A 289 1.59 6.51 37.13
CA ALA A 289 2.48 5.62 37.86
C ALA A 289 3.30 6.37 38.93
N GLU A 290 3.82 7.54 38.55
CA GLU A 290 4.61 8.39 39.44
C GLU A 290 3.76 9.10 40.50
N SER A 291 2.68 9.79 40.10
CA SER A 291 1.83 10.56 41.01
C SER A 291 1.14 9.70 42.07
N GLN A 292 0.70 8.49 41.70
CA GLN A 292 0.11 7.53 42.64
C GLN A 292 1.16 6.72 43.43
N ARG A 293 2.46 6.94 43.17
CA ARG A 293 3.58 6.23 43.79
C ARG A 293 3.44 4.70 43.64
N ILE A 294 2.95 4.25 42.48
CA ILE A 294 2.78 2.83 42.16
C ILE A 294 4.15 2.20 41.84
N THR A 295 5.04 2.97 41.23
CA THR A 295 6.41 2.58 40.87
C THR A 295 7.40 3.62 41.37
N ASP A 296 8.69 3.30 41.33
CA ASP A 296 9.72 4.34 41.41
C ASP A 296 9.71 5.23 40.16
N SER A 297 10.34 6.40 40.25
CA SER A 297 10.39 7.35 39.12
C SER A 297 11.04 6.70 37.90
N SER A 298 12.11 5.92 38.08
CA SER A 298 12.78 5.23 36.98
C SER A 298 11.82 4.36 36.18
N MET A 299 11.11 3.45 36.84
CA MET A 299 10.15 2.55 36.18
C MET A 299 8.98 3.33 35.57
N ALA A 300 8.48 4.39 36.21
CA ALA A 300 7.42 5.24 35.66
C ALA A 300 7.81 5.80 34.27
N PHE A 301 9.05 6.24 34.10
CA PHE A 301 9.58 6.69 32.82
C PHE A 301 9.80 5.54 31.81
N TYR A 302 10.11 4.33 32.27
CA TYR A 302 10.25 3.14 31.40
C TYR A 302 8.92 2.54 30.92
N LEU A 303 7.78 2.90 31.50
CA LEU A 303 6.47 2.41 31.06
C LEU A 303 6.15 2.76 29.60
N VAL A 304 6.50 3.98 29.14
CA VAL A 304 6.29 4.40 27.74
C VAL A 304 7.15 3.59 26.76
N PRO A 305 8.47 3.39 26.99
CA PRO A 305 9.26 2.41 26.24
C PRO A 305 8.68 0.99 26.23
N ILE A 306 8.24 0.47 27.38
CA ILE A 306 7.64 -0.88 27.49
C ILE A 306 6.38 -0.97 26.63
N PHE A 307 5.50 0.03 26.72
CA PHE A 307 4.31 0.16 25.91
C PHE A 307 4.65 0.15 24.41
N ASN A 308 5.61 0.97 23.98
CA ASN A 308 6.01 1.09 22.58
C ASN A 308 6.67 -0.19 22.04
N ALA A 309 7.45 -0.87 22.86
CA ALA A 309 8.03 -2.17 22.52
C ALA A 309 6.94 -3.22 22.25
N ALA A 310 5.93 -3.31 23.13
CA ALA A 310 4.78 -4.19 22.93
C ALA A 310 3.95 -3.81 21.70
N SER A 311 3.76 -2.50 21.45
CA SER A 311 3.06 -1.98 20.27
C SER A 311 3.72 -2.37 18.95
N CYS A 312 5.04 -2.56 18.93
CA CYS A 312 5.73 -3.06 17.74
C CYS A 312 5.19 -4.42 17.27
N PHE A 313 5.02 -5.36 18.20
CA PHE A 313 4.45 -6.67 17.90
C PHE A 313 2.96 -6.56 17.55
N GLY A 314 2.23 -5.70 18.26
CA GLY A 314 0.82 -5.38 18.01
C GLY A 314 0.52 -4.78 16.64
N ARG A 315 1.48 -4.05 16.05
CA ARG A 315 1.38 -3.49 14.69
C ARG A 315 1.83 -4.48 13.60
N THR A 316 2.46 -5.59 13.97
CA THR A 316 3.06 -6.51 13.00
C THR A 316 2.26 -7.80 12.90
N LEU A 317 2.06 -8.50 14.01
CA LEU A 317 1.42 -9.82 14.01
C LEU A 317 -0.07 -9.75 13.63
N PRO A 318 -0.90 -8.91 14.29
CA PRO A 318 -2.33 -8.85 13.97
C PRO A 318 -2.59 -8.22 12.60
N ASN A 319 -1.78 -7.27 12.16
CA ASN A 319 -1.91 -6.72 10.80
C ASN A 319 -1.61 -7.78 9.73
N ALA A 320 -0.62 -8.64 9.94
CA ALA A 320 -0.39 -9.78 9.06
C ALA A 320 -1.55 -10.79 9.10
N LEU A 321 -2.22 -10.94 10.25
CA LEU A 321 -3.42 -11.78 10.37
C LEU A 321 -4.66 -11.15 9.70
N SER A 322 -4.68 -9.82 9.52
CA SER A 322 -5.82 -9.08 8.96
C SER A 322 -6.10 -9.43 7.51
N ASP A 323 -5.09 -9.90 6.79
CA ASP A 323 -5.23 -10.39 5.42
C ASP A 323 -6.10 -11.66 5.37
N LYS A 324 -6.13 -12.47 6.45
CA LYS A 324 -6.91 -13.72 6.54
C LYS A 324 -8.28 -13.52 7.17
N THR A 325 -8.34 -12.78 8.26
CA THR A 325 -9.57 -12.63 9.06
C THR A 325 -10.40 -11.42 8.68
N GLY A 326 -9.84 -10.52 7.86
CA GLY A 326 -10.42 -9.23 7.51
C GLY A 326 -10.05 -8.13 8.53
N PRO A 327 -9.75 -6.91 8.05
CA PRO A 327 -9.26 -5.82 8.91
C PRO A 327 -10.29 -5.37 9.96
N PHE A 328 -11.59 -5.40 9.64
CA PHE A 328 -12.64 -5.01 10.59
C PHE A 328 -12.83 -6.02 11.72
N ASN A 329 -12.65 -7.31 11.45
CA ASN A 329 -12.76 -8.38 12.44
C ASN A 329 -11.61 -8.37 13.45
N LEU A 330 -10.51 -7.67 13.17
CA LEU A 330 -9.41 -7.45 14.11
C LEU A 330 -9.46 -6.09 14.79
N ILE A 331 -9.78 -5.01 14.07
CA ILE A 331 -9.80 -3.67 14.64
C ILE A 331 -10.92 -3.51 15.69
N ALA A 332 -12.07 -4.16 15.48
CA ALA A 332 -13.20 -4.09 16.39
C ALA A 332 -12.91 -4.70 17.78
N PRO A 333 -12.56 -6.00 17.90
CA PRO A 333 -12.19 -6.56 19.20
C PRO A 333 -10.90 -5.93 19.74
N GLY A 334 -9.93 -5.55 18.88
CA GLY A 334 -8.71 -4.88 19.32
C GLY A 334 -8.98 -3.55 20.04
N SER A 335 -9.83 -2.69 19.46
CA SER A 335 -10.23 -1.42 20.09
C SER A 335 -11.04 -1.64 21.37
N GLY A 336 -11.96 -2.63 21.37
CA GLY A 336 -12.73 -2.98 22.56
C GLY A 336 -11.85 -3.45 23.72
N ILE A 337 -10.87 -4.31 23.44
CA ILE A 337 -9.89 -4.79 24.43
C ILE A 337 -9.05 -3.64 24.97
N VAL A 338 -8.56 -2.73 24.11
CA VAL A 338 -7.86 -1.51 24.56
C VAL A 338 -8.73 -0.71 25.52
N GLY A 339 -10.00 -0.47 25.18
CA GLY A 339 -10.92 0.26 26.05
C GLY A 339 -11.13 -0.41 27.41
N ILE A 340 -11.31 -1.74 27.44
CA ILE A 340 -11.43 -2.52 28.67
C ILE A 340 -10.15 -2.42 29.51
N LEU A 341 -8.98 -2.58 28.90
CA LEU A 341 -7.69 -2.48 29.60
C LEU A 341 -7.44 -1.08 30.17
N ILE A 342 -7.88 -0.02 29.49
CA ILE A 342 -7.84 1.35 30.03
C ILE A 342 -8.75 1.45 31.26
N LEU A 343 -9.97 0.87 31.25
CA LEU A 343 -10.81 0.82 32.46
C LEU A 343 -10.14 0.03 33.60
N CYS A 344 -9.39 -1.03 33.29
CA CYS A 344 -8.66 -1.80 34.29
C CYS A 344 -7.61 -0.97 35.05
N MET A 345 -7.15 0.17 34.50
CA MET A 345 -6.22 1.09 35.20
C MET A 345 -6.76 1.57 36.55
N MET A 346 -8.09 1.66 36.71
CA MET A 346 -8.72 2.01 37.99
C MET A 346 -8.39 1.02 39.13
N ALA A 347 -8.15 -0.25 38.78
CA ALA A 347 -7.84 -1.32 39.72
C ALA A 347 -6.32 -1.52 39.94
N VAL A 348 -5.47 -0.84 39.16
CA VAL A 348 -4.01 -0.99 39.25
C VAL A 348 -3.48 -0.32 40.51
N LYS A 349 -2.81 -1.12 41.36
CA LYS A 349 -2.21 -0.68 42.64
C LYS A 349 -0.79 -1.21 42.88
N SER A 350 -0.21 -1.93 41.93
CA SER A 350 1.13 -2.51 42.04
C SER A 350 1.94 -2.30 40.77
N GLU A 351 3.27 -2.27 40.94
CA GLU A 351 4.22 -2.15 39.83
C GLU A 351 4.06 -3.26 38.78
N ALA A 352 3.92 -4.51 39.22
CA ALA A 352 3.69 -5.62 38.30
C ALA A 352 2.40 -5.44 37.47
N ALA A 353 1.31 -4.97 38.09
CA ALA A 353 0.05 -4.76 37.40
C ALA A 353 0.14 -3.66 36.33
N ILE A 354 0.79 -2.53 36.63
CA ILE A 354 0.91 -1.44 35.66
C ILE A 354 1.80 -1.82 34.47
N ILE A 355 2.86 -2.61 34.70
CA ILE A 355 3.72 -3.12 33.63
C ILE A 355 2.94 -4.08 32.72
N ILE A 356 2.19 -5.02 33.29
CA ILE A 356 1.36 -5.96 32.52
C ILE A 356 0.33 -5.20 31.68
N VAL A 357 -0.37 -4.23 32.26
CA VAL A 357 -1.33 -3.41 31.52
C VAL A 357 -0.65 -2.60 30.42
N ALA A 358 0.52 -2.01 30.67
CA ALA A 358 1.29 -1.29 29.65
C ALA A 358 1.65 -2.19 28.45
N ILE A 359 2.05 -3.44 28.70
CA ILE A 359 2.36 -4.43 27.65
C ILE A 359 1.09 -4.78 26.86
N LEU A 360 0.00 -5.12 27.55
CA LEU A 360 -1.24 -5.53 26.89
C LEU A 360 -1.85 -4.39 26.07
N VAL A 361 -1.97 -3.19 26.65
CA VAL A 361 -2.48 -2.01 25.93
C VAL A 361 -1.53 -1.65 24.79
N GLY A 362 -0.21 -1.72 24.99
CA GLY A 362 0.77 -1.52 23.92
C GLY A 362 0.51 -2.45 22.74
N PHE A 363 0.38 -3.75 22.98
CA PHE A 363 0.08 -4.75 21.95
C PHE A 363 -1.25 -4.49 21.24
N PHE A 364 -2.37 -4.40 21.97
CA PHE A 364 -3.68 -4.25 21.33
C PHE A 364 -3.89 -2.87 20.68
N SER A 365 -3.27 -1.81 21.22
CA SER A 365 -3.28 -0.49 20.56
C SER A 365 -2.50 -0.49 19.25
N GLY A 366 -1.51 -1.37 19.11
CA GLY A 366 -0.79 -1.56 17.84
C GLY A 366 -1.72 -1.96 16.69
N VAL A 367 -2.73 -2.78 16.97
CA VAL A 367 -3.78 -3.17 16.00
C VAL A 367 -4.54 -1.94 15.53
N PHE A 368 -4.97 -1.13 16.50
CA PHE A 368 -5.79 0.06 16.24
C PHE A 368 -5.02 1.18 15.52
N ILE A 369 -3.71 1.30 15.76
CA ILE A 369 -2.84 2.26 15.05
C ILE A 369 -2.50 1.77 13.63
N GLY A 370 -2.33 0.46 13.45
CA GLY A 370 -1.77 -0.11 12.22
C GLY A 370 -2.79 -0.46 11.13
N LEU A 371 -4.02 -0.85 11.48
CA LEU A 371 -5.06 -1.25 10.53
C LEU A 371 -5.76 -0.13 9.74
N PRO A 372 -5.88 1.13 10.24
CA PRO A 372 -6.68 2.14 9.54
C PRO A 372 -6.35 2.37 8.05
N PRO A 373 -5.07 2.37 7.60
CA PRO A 373 -4.76 2.45 6.18
C PRO A 373 -5.40 1.33 5.34
N VAL A 374 -5.42 0.11 5.86
CA VAL A 374 -6.02 -1.07 5.19
C VAL A 374 -7.53 -0.92 5.11
N CYS A 375 -8.17 -0.50 6.20
CA CYS A 375 -9.60 -0.19 6.22
C CYS A 375 -9.96 0.89 5.19
N PHE A 376 -9.18 1.96 5.06
CA PHE A 376 -9.44 2.99 4.06
C PHE A 376 -9.33 2.49 2.61
N VAL A 377 -8.38 1.60 2.32
CA VAL A 377 -8.25 0.96 1.01
C VAL A 377 -9.49 0.10 0.70
N MET A 378 -9.96 -0.66 1.68
CA MET A 378 -11.15 -1.51 1.56
C MET A 378 -12.41 -0.67 1.32
N LEU A 379 -12.61 0.40 2.11
CA LEU A 379 -13.76 1.31 2.01
C LEU A 379 -13.74 2.21 0.75
N THR A 380 -12.65 2.21 -0.01
CA THR A 380 -12.51 3.05 -1.20
C THR A 380 -12.78 2.24 -2.47
N LYS A 381 -13.95 2.46 -3.06
CA LYS A 381 -14.38 1.84 -4.34
C LYS A 381 -13.49 2.28 -5.51
N ASP A 382 -13.38 3.59 -5.72
CA ASP A 382 -12.52 4.16 -6.77
C ASP A 382 -11.05 4.14 -6.34
N LYS A 383 -10.30 3.17 -6.86
CA LYS A 383 -8.88 2.97 -6.51
C LYS A 383 -8.00 4.18 -6.83
N THR A 384 -8.40 5.06 -7.76
CA THR A 384 -7.66 6.29 -8.07
C THR A 384 -7.70 7.32 -6.93
N LYS A 385 -8.69 7.21 -6.03
CA LYS A 385 -8.91 8.13 -4.91
C LYS A 385 -8.38 7.64 -3.57
N ILE A 386 -7.81 6.43 -3.50
CA ILE A 386 -7.27 5.85 -2.26
C ILE A 386 -6.34 6.83 -1.53
N GLY A 387 -5.37 7.41 -2.24
CA GLY A 387 -4.39 8.31 -1.63
C GLY A 387 -5.01 9.60 -1.08
N THR A 388 -6.09 10.11 -1.69
CA THR A 388 -6.86 11.27 -1.22
C THR A 388 -7.67 10.91 0.02
N ARG A 389 -8.41 9.79 -0.03
CA ARG A 389 -9.28 9.34 1.06
C ARG A 389 -8.52 8.91 2.30
N ILE A 390 -7.34 8.29 2.17
CA ILE A 390 -6.46 8.00 3.31
C ILE A 390 -6.02 9.31 3.98
N GLY A 391 -5.51 10.28 3.20
CA GLY A 391 -5.05 11.56 3.72
C GLY A 391 -6.16 12.36 4.41
N MET A 392 -7.33 12.43 3.77
CA MET A 392 -8.51 13.10 4.31
C MET A 392 -9.01 12.42 5.60
N GLY A 393 -9.02 11.08 5.61
CA GLY A 393 -9.45 10.28 6.76
C GLY A 393 -8.56 10.50 7.98
N PHE A 394 -7.24 10.40 7.80
CA PHE A 394 -6.28 10.72 8.86
C PHE A 394 -6.33 12.19 9.30
N GLY A 395 -6.55 13.12 8.37
CA GLY A 395 -6.77 14.53 8.68
C GLY A 395 -7.99 14.74 9.59
N MET A 396 -9.10 14.06 9.34
CA MET A 396 -10.29 14.12 10.21
C MET A 396 -10.09 13.41 11.54
N ILE A 397 -9.47 12.22 11.54
CA ILE A 397 -9.13 11.47 12.77
C ILE A 397 -8.26 12.29 13.72
N SER A 398 -7.38 13.15 13.16
CA SER A 398 -6.48 13.99 13.95
C SER A 398 -7.20 14.91 14.94
N PHE A 399 -8.46 15.29 14.70
CA PHE A 399 -9.25 16.07 15.66
C PHE A 399 -9.58 15.28 16.92
N GLY A 400 -9.75 13.95 16.82
CA GLY A 400 -9.94 13.07 17.97
C GLY A 400 -8.67 12.96 18.81
N VAL A 401 -7.53 12.86 18.14
CA VAL A 401 -6.21 12.94 18.78
C VAL A 401 -6.02 14.27 19.51
N LEU A 402 -6.38 15.37 18.86
CA LEU A 402 -6.31 16.72 19.44
C LEU A 402 -7.19 16.85 20.69
N ALA A 403 -8.38 16.25 20.68
CA ALA A 403 -9.32 16.27 21.80
C ALA A 403 -8.93 15.32 22.95
N GLY A 404 -8.26 14.20 22.66
CA GLY A 404 -8.00 13.13 23.62
C GLY A 404 -7.11 13.55 24.79
N GLY A 405 -5.93 14.11 24.51
CA GLY A 405 -4.97 14.51 25.55
C GLY A 405 -5.52 15.62 26.48
N PRO A 406 -5.86 16.80 25.95
CA PRO A 406 -6.44 17.90 26.73
C PRO A 406 -7.79 17.56 27.34
N GLY A 407 -8.66 16.85 26.61
CA GLY A 407 -9.93 16.37 27.15
C GLY A 407 -9.73 15.48 28.38
N GLY A 408 -8.79 14.54 28.30
CA GLY A 408 -8.38 13.72 29.43
C GLY A 408 -7.84 14.54 30.60
N GLY A 409 -6.98 15.51 30.35
CA GLY A 409 -6.41 16.38 31.40
C GLY A 409 -7.45 17.28 32.05
N SER A 410 -8.45 17.75 31.30
CA SER A 410 -9.57 18.52 31.84
C SER A 410 -10.45 17.66 32.75
N VAL A 411 -10.66 16.38 32.40
CA VAL A 411 -11.38 15.42 33.25
C VAL A 411 -10.58 15.09 34.50
N LEU A 412 -9.25 14.94 34.38
CA LEU A 412 -8.36 14.71 35.52
C LEU A 412 -8.44 15.85 36.55
N GLY A 413 -8.65 17.08 36.06
CA GLY A 413 -8.83 18.26 36.88
C GLY A 413 -7.51 18.82 37.44
N VAL A 414 -7.64 19.86 38.26
CA VAL A 414 -6.50 20.56 38.88
C VAL A 414 -6.54 20.54 40.41
N ASN A 415 -7.63 20.04 40.99
CA ASN A 415 -7.82 20.00 42.44
C ASN A 415 -7.35 18.65 42.98
N GLU A 416 -6.54 18.65 44.03
CA GLU A 416 -6.12 17.43 44.70
C GLU A 416 -7.22 16.88 45.63
N PRO A 417 -7.48 15.55 45.64
CA PRO A 417 -6.86 14.53 44.80
C PRO A 417 -7.37 14.56 43.35
N LEU A 418 -6.45 14.42 42.38
CA LEU A 418 -6.79 14.34 40.95
C LEU A 418 -7.79 13.22 40.62
N ASP A 419 -8.68 13.46 39.65
CA ASP A 419 -9.73 12.50 39.24
C ASP A 419 -9.23 11.47 38.20
N TRP A 420 -8.38 10.57 38.67
CA TRP A 420 -7.88 9.46 37.85
C TRP A 420 -8.97 8.51 37.36
N ARG A 421 -10.07 8.38 38.12
CA ARG A 421 -11.20 7.53 37.74
C ARG A 421 -11.91 8.11 36.53
N GLY A 422 -12.21 9.41 36.54
CA GLY A 422 -12.78 10.13 35.40
C GLY A 422 -11.92 9.97 34.16
N LEU A 423 -10.59 10.15 34.27
CA LEU A 423 -9.66 10.01 33.15
C LEU A 423 -9.74 8.62 32.49
N TRP A 424 -9.70 7.55 33.30
CA TRP A 424 -9.75 6.19 32.78
C TRP A 424 -11.13 5.81 32.23
N ILE A 425 -12.22 6.32 32.81
CA ILE A 425 -13.57 6.16 32.26
C ILE A 425 -13.66 6.84 30.89
N PHE A 426 -13.19 8.08 30.77
CA PHE A 426 -13.19 8.82 29.50
C PHE A 426 -12.40 8.07 28.42
N GLY A 427 -11.19 7.61 28.73
CA GLY A 427 -10.36 6.83 27.80
C GLY A 427 -10.97 5.48 27.42
N GLY A 428 -11.37 4.71 28.42
CA GLY A 428 -11.84 3.34 28.26
C GLY A 428 -13.20 3.23 27.58
N VAL A 429 -14.16 4.08 27.96
CA VAL A 429 -15.48 4.12 27.31
C VAL A 429 -15.34 4.54 25.84
N SER A 430 -14.49 5.52 25.53
CA SER A 430 -14.23 5.92 24.14
C SER A 430 -13.67 4.76 23.30
N GLY A 431 -12.73 3.98 23.85
CA GLY A 431 -12.20 2.78 23.19
C GLY A 431 -13.23 1.67 22.96
N ILE A 432 -14.12 1.44 23.93
CA ILE A 432 -15.21 0.45 23.82
C ILE A 432 -16.25 0.90 22.78
N VAL A 433 -16.67 2.18 22.82
CA VAL A 433 -17.59 2.74 21.83
C VAL A 433 -17.02 2.63 20.43
N ALA A 434 -15.72 2.89 20.25
CA ALA A 434 -15.04 2.69 18.98
C ALA A 434 -15.04 1.21 18.54
N GLY A 435 -14.76 0.28 19.46
CA GLY A 435 -14.83 -1.16 19.18
C GLY A 435 -16.21 -1.62 18.71
N LEU A 436 -17.27 -1.15 19.38
CA LEU A 436 -18.66 -1.41 18.97
C LEU A 436 -19.00 -0.75 17.63
N GLY A 437 -18.52 0.46 17.38
CA GLY A 437 -18.69 1.15 16.10
C GLY A 437 -18.05 0.39 14.94
N PHE A 438 -16.82 -0.11 15.12
CA PHE A 438 -16.15 -0.94 14.10
C PHE A 438 -16.88 -2.27 13.88
N ALA A 439 -17.38 -2.89 14.96
CA ALA A 439 -18.20 -4.10 14.86
C ALA A 439 -19.51 -3.84 14.10
N GLY A 440 -20.09 -2.64 14.20
CA GLY A 440 -21.27 -2.24 13.43
C GLY A 440 -20.99 -1.97 11.95
N ILE A 441 -19.75 -1.60 11.59
CA ILE A 441 -19.34 -1.38 10.19
C ILE A 441 -19.04 -2.71 9.48
N ALA A 442 -18.52 -3.72 10.20
CA ALA A 442 -18.08 -4.99 9.60
C ALA A 442 -19.19 -5.71 8.79
N PRO A 443 -20.43 -5.89 9.29
CA PRO A 443 -21.50 -6.56 8.55
C PRO A 443 -21.95 -5.81 7.29
N ALA A 444 -21.82 -4.48 7.28
CA ALA A 444 -22.20 -3.65 6.14
C ALA A 444 -21.23 -3.78 4.95
N TYR A 445 -20.07 -4.41 5.16
CA TYR A 445 -19.04 -4.61 4.14
C TYR A 445 -18.76 -6.09 3.84
N THR A 446 -18.94 -7.00 4.80
CA THR A 446 -18.96 -8.44 4.52
C THR A 446 -20.14 -8.85 3.62
N GLY A 447 -21.16 -7.99 3.49
CA GLY A 447 -22.25 -8.19 2.52
C GLY A 447 -21.97 -7.66 1.11
N VAL A 448 -20.75 -7.24 0.78
CA VAL A 448 -20.42 -6.60 -0.51
C VAL A 448 -19.32 -7.31 -1.30
N ASP A 449 -18.53 -8.23 -0.71
CA ASP A 449 -17.46 -8.94 -1.44
C ASP A 449 -17.39 -10.45 -1.06
N ASP A 450 -18.54 -11.08 -0.79
CA ASP A 450 -18.69 -12.56 -0.76
C ASP A 450 -19.45 -13.06 -2.01
N ASP A 451 -19.56 -12.25 -3.07
CA ASP A 451 -19.83 -12.82 -4.38
C ASP A 451 -18.54 -13.52 -4.82
N VAL A 452 -18.45 -14.81 -4.55
CA VAL A 452 -17.77 -15.70 -5.51
C VAL A 452 -18.37 -15.33 -6.86
N PRO A 453 -17.63 -14.70 -7.79
CA PRO A 453 -18.20 -14.26 -9.05
C PRO A 453 -18.85 -15.47 -9.68
N SER A 454 -20.11 -15.34 -10.11
CA SER A 454 -20.86 -16.49 -10.64
C SER A 454 -19.98 -17.22 -11.66
N GLU A 455 -19.95 -18.56 -11.59
CA GLU A 455 -19.32 -19.38 -12.65
C GLU A 455 -19.95 -19.09 -14.03
N ASP A 456 -21.12 -18.45 -14.04
CA ASP A 456 -21.77 -17.95 -15.24
C ASP A 456 -20.99 -16.80 -15.90
N ALA A 457 -20.88 -16.86 -17.22
CA ALA A 457 -20.24 -15.83 -18.01
C ALA A 457 -20.94 -14.47 -17.83
N THR A 458 -20.15 -13.42 -17.59
CA THR A 458 -20.66 -12.05 -17.55
C THR A 458 -21.02 -11.59 -18.97
N VAL A 459 -22.25 -11.12 -19.16
CA VAL A 459 -22.75 -10.70 -20.48
C VAL A 459 -23.06 -9.22 -20.48
N VAL A 460 -22.44 -8.48 -21.41
CA VAL A 460 -22.80 -7.09 -21.72
C VAL A 460 -23.64 -7.10 -22.99
N ALA A 461 -24.92 -6.77 -22.85
CA ALA A 461 -25.86 -6.74 -23.97
C ALA A 461 -25.56 -5.55 -24.92
N PRO A 462 -25.89 -5.67 -26.23
CA PRO A 462 -25.84 -4.55 -27.15
C PRO A 462 -26.72 -3.38 -26.69
N LEU A 463 -26.28 -2.14 -26.97
CA LEU A 463 -27.08 -0.94 -26.74
C LEU A 463 -28.15 -0.74 -27.84
N SER A 464 -27.91 -1.27 -29.04
CA SER A 464 -28.84 -1.26 -30.16
C SER A 464 -29.84 -2.41 -30.05
N SER A 465 -31.03 -2.24 -30.63
CA SER A 465 -32.01 -3.32 -30.82
C SER A 465 -31.53 -4.39 -31.81
N GLU A 466 -30.53 -4.08 -32.64
CA GLU A 466 -29.94 -5.01 -33.61
C GLU A 466 -28.64 -5.62 -33.05
N HIS A 467 -28.60 -6.95 -32.92
CA HIS A 467 -27.43 -7.71 -32.51
C HIS A 467 -26.68 -8.23 -33.75
N THR A 468 -25.49 -7.68 -34.01
CA THR A 468 -24.73 -7.96 -35.22
C THR A 468 -23.58 -8.94 -35.03
N HIS A 469 -22.84 -8.84 -33.92
CA HIS A 469 -21.65 -9.65 -33.63
C HIS A 469 -21.57 -9.96 -32.13
N THR A 470 -21.01 -11.11 -31.79
CA THR A 470 -20.65 -11.45 -30.40
C THR A 470 -19.13 -11.48 -30.26
N ILE A 471 -18.61 -10.87 -29.21
CA ILE A 471 -17.21 -10.98 -28.80
C ILE A 471 -17.14 -11.79 -27.51
N ILE A 472 -16.43 -12.92 -27.54
CA ILE A 472 -16.14 -13.75 -26.37
C ILE A 472 -14.71 -13.45 -25.94
N PHE A 473 -14.50 -12.89 -24.74
CA PHE A 473 -13.20 -12.41 -24.30
C PHE A 473 -12.80 -12.98 -22.93
N LEU A 474 -11.68 -13.71 -22.90
CA LEU A 474 -11.23 -14.49 -21.74
C LEU A 474 -10.21 -13.70 -20.89
N HIS A 475 -10.42 -13.69 -19.57
CA HIS A 475 -9.57 -12.99 -18.60
C HIS A 475 -8.23 -13.70 -18.31
N GLY A 476 -7.30 -12.98 -17.67
CA GLY A 476 -6.01 -13.53 -17.27
C GLY A 476 -6.09 -14.47 -16.07
N ARG A 477 -4.98 -15.11 -15.73
CA ARG A 477 -4.85 -15.90 -14.48
C ARG A 477 -5.03 -14.98 -13.26
N GLU A 478 -5.69 -15.47 -12.21
CA GLU A 478 -6.01 -14.72 -10.97
C GLU A 478 -6.97 -13.53 -11.18
N ASP A 479 -7.76 -13.54 -12.25
CA ASP A 479 -8.78 -12.53 -12.58
C ASP A 479 -10.15 -13.21 -12.76
N PHE A 480 -11.23 -12.44 -12.98
CA PHE A 480 -12.58 -12.96 -13.24
C PHE A 480 -13.22 -12.29 -14.45
N GLY A 481 -14.18 -12.96 -15.08
CA GLY A 481 -14.88 -12.42 -16.26
C GLY A 481 -15.61 -11.11 -15.96
N GLU A 482 -16.18 -11.00 -14.75
CA GLU A 482 -16.86 -9.79 -14.29
C GLU A 482 -15.92 -8.59 -14.14
N ASP A 483 -14.76 -8.80 -13.51
CA ASP A 483 -13.76 -7.74 -13.31
C ASP A 483 -13.18 -7.27 -14.65
N LEU A 484 -12.88 -8.21 -15.56
CA LEU A 484 -12.42 -7.86 -16.90
C LEU A 484 -13.46 -7.05 -17.68
N ALA A 485 -14.74 -7.43 -17.58
CA ALA A 485 -15.84 -6.69 -18.20
C ALA A 485 -15.89 -5.26 -17.65
N ARG A 486 -15.80 -5.08 -16.33
CA ARG A 486 -15.75 -3.75 -15.69
C ARG A 486 -14.58 -2.92 -16.22
N TYR A 487 -13.36 -3.47 -16.27
CA TYR A 487 -12.20 -2.74 -16.79
C TYR A 487 -12.36 -2.31 -18.26
N PHE A 488 -12.93 -3.17 -19.10
CA PHE A 488 -13.15 -2.87 -20.52
C PHE A 488 -14.19 -1.75 -20.72
N PHE A 489 -15.28 -1.76 -19.94
CA PHE A 489 -16.39 -0.83 -20.13
C PHE A 489 -16.31 0.45 -19.29
N ASP A 490 -15.52 0.47 -18.21
CA ASP A 490 -15.18 1.69 -17.46
C ASP A 490 -14.07 2.50 -18.17
N SER A 491 -13.29 1.85 -19.04
CA SER A 491 -12.28 2.50 -19.87
C SER A 491 -12.91 3.30 -21.00
N LYS A 492 -12.31 4.45 -21.31
CA LYS A 492 -12.72 5.34 -22.42
C LYS A 492 -11.68 5.35 -23.52
N ALA A 493 -12.14 5.37 -24.77
CA ALA A 493 -11.29 5.61 -25.92
C ALA A 493 -10.72 7.03 -25.90
N SER A 494 -9.76 7.31 -26.79
CA SER A 494 -9.10 8.62 -26.91
C SER A 494 -10.07 9.77 -27.24
N ASP A 495 -11.25 9.45 -27.79
CA ASP A 495 -12.34 10.40 -28.06
C ASP A 495 -13.37 10.52 -26.91
N GLY A 496 -13.15 9.81 -25.79
CA GLY A 496 -13.96 9.89 -24.58
C GLY A 496 -15.19 8.97 -24.52
N ARG A 497 -15.44 8.18 -25.57
CA ARG A 497 -16.55 7.21 -25.64
C ARG A 497 -16.19 5.88 -24.98
N SER A 498 -17.20 5.17 -24.46
CA SER A 498 -17.04 3.80 -23.94
C SER A 498 -17.03 2.77 -25.07
N LEU A 499 -16.58 1.55 -24.77
CA LEU A 499 -16.60 0.45 -25.74
C LEU A 499 -18.01 0.13 -26.25
N ALA A 500 -19.02 0.21 -25.37
CA ALA A 500 -20.42 -0.01 -25.72
C ALA A 500 -20.96 1.07 -26.68
N GLU A 501 -20.52 2.32 -26.52
CA GLU A 501 -20.90 3.43 -27.40
C GLU A 501 -20.21 3.35 -28.77
N ILE A 502 -19.00 2.78 -28.82
CA ILE A 502 -18.26 2.57 -30.08
C ILE A 502 -18.84 1.39 -30.86
N PHE A 503 -19.28 0.34 -30.17
CA PHE A 503 -19.84 -0.89 -30.75
C PHE A 503 -21.26 -1.17 -30.24
N PRO A 504 -22.25 -0.34 -30.57
CA PRO A 504 -23.58 -0.41 -29.96
C PRO A 504 -24.37 -1.67 -30.35
N SER A 505 -24.04 -2.33 -31.47
CA SER A 505 -24.70 -3.54 -31.97
C SER A 505 -23.96 -4.83 -31.63
N VAL A 506 -22.96 -4.78 -30.74
CA VAL A 506 -22.09 -5.91 -30.40
C VAL A 506 -22.37 -6.38 -28.98
N LYS A 507 -22.57 -7.69 -28.82
CA LYS A 507 -22.68 -8.34 -27.51
C LYS A 507 -21.30 -8.77 -27.04
N TRP A 508 -21.03 -8.63 -25.76
CA TRP A 508 -19.78 -9.08 -25.16
C TRP A 508 -20.05 -10.14 -24.11
N VAL A 509 -19.27 -11.21 -24.14
CA VAL A 509 -19.36 -12.34 -23.23
C VAL A 509 -18.00 -12.55 -22.60
N PHE A 510 -17.94 -12.54 -21.28
CA PHE A 510 -16.74 -12.72 -20.48
C PHE A 510 -16.90 -13.97 -19.62
N PRO A 511 -16.52 -15.15 -20.13
CA PRO A 511 -16.54 -16.38 -19.34
C PRO A 511 -15.53 -16.28 -18.19
N THR A 512 -15.88 -16.90 -17.06
CA THR A 512 -15.02 -16.95 -15.87
C THR A 512 -14.35 -18.32 -15.77
N ALA A 513 -13.03 -18.35 -15.58
CA ALA A 513 -12.28 -19.57 -15.39
C ALA A 513 -12.59 -20.19 -14.03
N ARG A 514 -12.58 -21.53 -13.98
CA ARG A 514 -12.76 -22.25 -12.72
C ARG A 514 -11.68 -21.93 -11.71
N LEU A 515 -12.10 -22.04 -10.46
CA LEU A 515 -11.27 -21.99 -9.29
C LEU A 515 -10.47 -23.31 -9.16
N ARG A 516 -9.14 -23.25 -9.22
CA ARG A 516 -8.24 -24.43 -9.21
C ARG A 516 -7.01 -24.22 -8.31
N TYR A 517 -6.47 -25.32 -7.82
CA TYR A 517 -5.19 -25.39 -7.10
C TYR A 517 -3.98 -25.16 -8.02
N SER A 518 -2.87 -24.66 -7.47
CA SER A 518 -1.60 -24.56 -8.21
C SER A 518 -0.54 -25.51 -7.65
N ALA A 519 -0.17 -26.52 -8.44
CA ALA A 519 0.68 -27.62 -8.00
C ALA A 519 2.11 -27.19 -7.58
N GLN A 520 2.63 -26.07 -8.09
CA GLN A 520 3.94 -25.54 -7.69
C GLN A 520 3.94 -25.07 -6.24
N ARG A 521 2.88 -24.36 -5.84
CA ARG A 521 2.76 -23.82 -4.48
C ARG A 521 2.56 -24.96 -3.49
N ASP A 522 1.74 -25.96 -3.82
CA ASP A 522 1.58 -27.18 -3.01
C ASP A 522 2.92 -27.87 -2.72
N PHE A 523 3.81 -27.95 -3.72
CA PHE A 523 5.13 -28.55 -3.57
C PHE A 523 6.07 -27.73 -2.67
N GLU A 524 6.10 -26.40 -2.84
CA GLU A 524 6.93 -25.50 -2.01
C GLU A 524 6.53 -25.53 -0.52
N PHE A 525 5.25 -25.75 -0.23
CA PHE A 525 4.72 -25.75 1.15
C PHE A 525 4.67 -27.12 1.82
N SER A 526 4.69 -28.23 1.07
CA SER A 526 4.73 -29.62 1.59
C SER A 526 5.95 -29.94 2.47
N SER A 527 6.97 -29.07 2.47
CA SER A 527 8.17 -29.16 3.32
C SER A 527 8.08 -28.37 4.62
N SER A 528 6.95 -27.68 4.90
CA SER A 528 6.76 -26.81 6.06
C SER A 528 5.85 -27.43 7.13
N SER A 529 6.15 -27.16 8.41
CA SER A 529 5.43 -27.71 9.57
C SER A 529 4.01 -27.13 9.80
N PHE A 530 3.49 -26.34 8.85
CA PHE A 530 2.20 -25.65 8.94
C PHE A 530 1.24 -26.01 7.79
N ALA A 531 1.52 -27.10 7.07
CA ALA A 531 0.84 -27.50 5.83
C ALA A 531 -0.69 -27.64 5.93
N ASP A 532 -1.26 -27.93 7.11
CA ASP A 532 -2.71 -28.07 7.26
C ASP A 532 -3.46 -26.75 7.52
N ALA A 533 -2.76 -25.69 7.96
CA ALA A 533 -3.38 -24.40 8.28
C ALA A 533 -3.37 -23.40 7.11
N LEU A 534 -2.70 -23.74 6.00
CA LEU A 534 -2.56 -22.91 4.80
C LEU A 534 -3.38 -23.45 3.61
N LYS A 535 -4.14 -24.55 3.81
CA LYS A 535 -4.88 -25.25 2.76
C LYS A 535 -6.06 -24.49 2.14
N GLU A 536 -6.56 -23.46 2.82
CA GLU A 536 -7.73 -22.69 2.37
C GLU A 536 -7.37 -21.45 1.54
N GLU A 537 -6.08 -21.07 1.44
CA GLU A 537 -5.57 -19.98 0.57
C GLU A 537 -5.23 -20.46 -0.87
N GLU A 538 -5.59 -21.70 -1.21
CA GLU A 538 -4.96 -22.47 -2.29
C GLU A 538 -5.68 -22.42 -3.65
N ILE A 539 -6.84 -21.76 -3.72
CA ILE A 539 -7.72 -21.79 -4.89
C ILE A 539 -7.67 -20.45 -5.63
N ILE A 540 -7.21 -20.46 -6.88
CA ILE A 540 -7.15 -19.27 -7.75
C ILE A 540 -7.98 -19.49 -9.02
N SER A 541 -8.56 -18.43 -9.59
CA SER A 541 -9.21 -18.52 -10.90
C SER A 541 -8.14 -18.67 -11.99
N GLN A 542 -8.14 -19.82 -12.67
CA GLN A 542 -7.18 -20.13 -13.71
C GLN A 542 -7.74 -21.15 -14.71
N TRP A 543 -7.45 -20.95 -16.00
CA TRP A 543 -7.93 -21.84 -17.05
C TRP A 543 -7.25 -23.21 -16.98
N PHE A 544 -5.96 -23.23 -16.70
CA PHE A 544 -5.16 -24.46 -16.53
C PHE A 544 -4.00 -24.20 -15.58
N ASP A 545 -3.49 -25.24 -14.91
CA ASP A 545 -2.41 -25.07 -13.93
C ASP A 545 -1.05 -24.92 -14.61
N VAL A 546 -0.34 -23.83 -14.28
CA VAL A 546 1.00 -23.55 -14.80
C VAL A 546 1.99 -23.66 -13.65
N TRP A 547 2.87 -24.67 -13.76
CA TRP A 547 3.88 -24.98 -12.74
C TRP A 547 4.91 -23.88 -12.52
N ASP A 548 5.30 -23.11 -13.52
CA ASP A 548 6.19 -21.97 -13.31
C ASP A 548 5.88 -20.91 -14.37
N ILE A 549 5.37 -19.76 -13.93
CA ILE A 549 4.98 -18.67 -14.85
C ILE A 549 6.20 -18.13 -15.61
N LYS A 550 7.41 -18.19 -15.02
CA LYS A 550 8.64 -17.73 -15.68
C LYS A 550 9.22 -18.76 -16.64
N ASN A 551 8.86 -20.04 -16.45
CA ASN A 551 9.25 -21.11 -17.34
C ASN A 551 8.05 -22.05 -17.59
N PRO A 552 7.09 -21.64 -18.44
CA PRO A 552 5.88 -22.40 -18.72
C PRO A 552 6.12 -23.78 -19.37
N GLU A 553 7.33 -24.05 -19.85
CA GLU A 553 7.71 -25.36 -20.42
C GLU A 553 7.99 -26.42 -19.34
N LYS A 554 8.18 -25.99 -18.08
CA LYS A 554 8.44 -26.89 -16.98
C LYS A 554 7.15 -27.59 -16.55
N LYS A 555 7.13 -28.92 -16.60
CA LYS A 555 5.98 -29.78 -16.22
C LYS A 555 4.68 -29.43 -16.97
N GLN A 556 4.78 -29.25 -18.29
CA GLN A 556 3.63 -28.96 -19.14
C GLN A 556 2.49 -29.99 -19.05
N ASP A 557 2.77 -31.25 -18.72
CA ASP A 557 1.75 -32.29 -18.55
C ASP A 557 0.65 -31.91 -17.53
N LEU A 558 0.96 -31.06 -16.55
CA LEU A 558 -0.01 -30.55 -15.57
C LEU A 558 -1.06 -29.63 -16.19
N MET A 559 -0.75 -29.00 -17.33
CA MET A 559 -1.66 -28.09 -18.02
C MET A 559 -2.79 -28.84 -18.74
N ILE A 560 -2.53 -30.08 -19.19
CA ILE A 560 -3.40 -30.82 -20.13
C ILE A 560 -4.84 -30.95 -19.61
N PRO A 561 -5.10 -31.43 -18.37
CA PRO A 561 -6.48 -31.61 -17.90
C PRO A 561 -7.26 -30.29 -17.83
N GLY A 562 -6.61 -29.21 -17.39
CA GLY A 562 -7.23 -27.88 -17.31
C GLY A 562 -7.50 -27.27 -18.68
N ILE A 563 -6.60 -27.52 -19.66
CA ILE A 563 -6.79 -27.08 -21.04
C ILE A 563 -7.99 -27.81 -21.67
N GLN A 564 -8.07 -29.14 -21.57
CA GLN A 564 -9.18 -29.93 -22.12
C GLN A 564 -10.53 -29.41 -21.62
N GLU A 565 -10.64 -29.23 -20.30
CA GLU A 565 -11.87 -28.74 -19.67
C GLU A 565 -12.21 -27.31 -20.10
N SER A 566 -11.24 -26.40 -20.07
CA SER A 566 -11.45 -25.01 -20.49
C SER A 566 -11.84 -24.91 -21.97
N VAL A 567 -11.22 -25.71 -22.84
CA VAL A 567 -11.58 -25.76 -24.26
C VAL A 567 -13.02 -26.22 -24.43
N GLU A 568 -13.45 -27.27 -23.75
CA GLU A 568 -14.82 -27.77 -23.80
C GLU A 568 -15.83 -26.68 -23.39
N GLU A 569 -15.54 -25.95 -22.31
CA GLU A 569 -16.39 -24.85 -21.82
C GLU A 569 -16.49 -23.70 -22.82
N ILE A 570 -15.36 -23.26 -23.38
CA ILE A 570 -15.34 -22.17 -24.36
C ILE A 570 -16.07 -22.58 -25.64
N LEU A 571 -15.96 -23.83 -26.08
CA LEU A 571 -16.72 -24.32 -27.23
C LEU A 571 -18.23 -24.38 -26.95
N LYS A 572 -18.66 -24.68 -25.72
CA LYS A 572 -20.07 -24.56 -25.32
C LYS A 572 -20.56 -23.11 -25.40
N VAL A 573 -19.75 -22.14 -24.97
CA VAL A 573 -20.09 -20.71 -25.08
C VAL A 573 -20.20 -20.30 -26.55
N ILE A 574 -19.22 -20.66 -27.38
CA ILE A 574 -19.24 -20.36 -28.82
C ILE A 574 -20.49 -20.96 -29.48
N LYS A 575 -20.83 -22.22 -29.16
CA LYS A 575 -22.03 -22.88 -29.68
C LYS A 575 -23.32 -22.18 -29.26
N LYS A 576 -23.42 -21.73 -28.01
CA LYS A 576 -24.59 -20.98 -27.51
C LYS A 576 -24.74 -19.65 -28.24
N GLU A 577 -23.63 -18.97 -28.52
CA GLU A 577 -23.66 -17.69 -29.24
C GLU A 577 -23.92 -17.87 -30.75
N SER A 578 -23.53 -19.01 -31.33
CA SER A 578 -23.80 -19.32 -32.74
C SER A 578 -25.26 -19.64 -33.04
N GLU A 579 -26.07 -19.92 -32.01
CA GLU A 579 -27.53 -19.98 -32.10
C GLU A 579 -28.16 -18.58 -32.26
N ILE A 580 -27.44 -17.51 -31.91
CA ILE A 580 -27.93 -16.12 -31.91
C ILE A 580 -27.41 -15.34 -33.12
N VAL A 581 -26.12 -15.47 -33.45
CA VAL A 581 -25.49 -14.83 -34.62
C VAL A 581 -24.70 -15.86 -35.44
N PRO A 582 -24.57 -15.70 -36.77
CA PRO A 582 -23.73 -16.58 -37.58
C PRO A 582 -22.31 -16.68 -37.02
N GLN A 583 -21.69 -17.85 -37.14
CA GLN A 583 -20.38 -18.13 -36.57
C GLN A 583 -19.28 -17.19 -37.11
N GLU A 584 -19.42 -16.73 -38.34
CA GLU A 584 -18.54 -15.75 -38.99
C GLU A 584 -18.67 -14.34 -38.40
N ARG A 585 -19.57 -14.13 -37.44
CA ARG A 585 -19.75 -12.90 -36.68
C ARG A 585 -19.41 -13.05 -35.19
N ILE A 586 -18.83 -14.19 -34.81
CA ILE A 586 -18.29 -14.41 -33.48
C ILE A 586 -16.80 -14.14 -33.50
N ILE A 587 -16.32 -13.31 -32.58
CA ILE A 587 -14.90 -13.03 -32.39
C ILE A 587 -14.48 -13.63 -31.05
N LEU A 588 -13.44 -14.47 -31.06
CA LEU A 588 -12.87 -15.03 -29.85
C LEU A 588 -11.59 -14.28 -29.47
N GLY A 589 -11.39 -14.01 -28.19
CA GLY A 589 -10.16 -13.37 -27.76
C GLY A 589 -9.86 -13.54 -26.28
N GLY A 590 -8.73 -13.02 -25.85
CA GLY A 590 -8.38 -13.01 -24.44
C GLY A 590 -7.10 -12.26 -24.14
N ILE A 591 -6.75 -12.26 -22.85
CA ILE A 591 -5.50 -11.68 -22.34
C ILE A 591 -4.72 -12.70 -21.51
N SER A 592 -3.39 -12.66 -21.56
CA SER A 592 -2.51 -13.50 -20.73
C SER A 592 -2.87 -15.00 -20.88
N GLN A 593 -3.15 -15.70 -19.78
CA GLN A 593 -3.57 -17.10 -19.81
C GLN A 593 -4.91 -17.32 -20.54
N GLY A 594 -5.87 -16.38 -20.45
CA GLY A 594 -7.12 -16.45 -21.21
C GLY A 594 -6.89 -16.37 -22.72
N CYS A 595 -5.89 -15.61 -23.17
CA CYS A 595 -5.51 -15.62 -24.58
C CYS A 595 -4.91 -16.97 -24.99
N ALA A 596 -4.11 -17.62 -24.13
CA ALA A 596 -3.56 -18.95 -24.41
C ALA A 596 -4.68 -19.98 -24.56
N THR A 597 -5.66 -19.94 -23.65
CA THR A 597 -6.87 -20.77 -23.71
C THR A 597 -7.66 -20.50 -24.99
N ALA A 598 -7.92 -19.23 -25.32
CA ALA A 598 -8.65 -18.83 -26.52
C ALA A 598 -7.96 -19.31 -27.81
N MET A 599 -6.62 -19.20 -27.88
CA MET A 599 -5.84 -19.71 -29.01
C MET A 599 -5.98 -21.23 -29.15
N ILE A 600 -5.84 -21.96 -28.05
CA ILE A 600 -5.96 -23.42 -28.07
C ILE A 600 -7.38 -23.83 -28.50
N SER A 601 -8.43 -23.23 -27.91
CA SER A 601 -9.82 -23.52 -28.29
C SER A 601 -10.11 -23.22 -29.76
N PHE A 602 -9.54 -22.14 -30.29
CA PHE A 602 -9.70 -21.80 -31.71
C PHE A 602 -9.00 -22.81 -32.62
N LEU A 603 -7.73 -23.11 -32.34
CA LEU A 603 -6.90 -23.98 -33.17
C LEU A 603 -7.35 -25.45 -33.11
N SER A 604 -7.84 -25.93 -31.96
CA SER A 604 -8.26 -27.33 -31.79
C SER A 604 -9.66 -27.62 -32.33
N SER A 605 -10.52 -26.60 -32.41
CA SER A 605 -11.93 -26.81 -32.78
C SER A 605 -12.21 -26.84 -34.29
N GLY A 606 -11.28 -26.35 -35.11
CA GLY A 606 -11.47 -26.24 -36.57
C GLY A 606 -12.61 -25.30 -36.98
N LEU A 607 -13.10 -24.46 -36.05
CA LEU A 607 -14.20 -23.53 -36.28
C LEU A 607 -13.75 -22.32 -37.11
N SER A 608 -14.57 -21.94 -38.10
CA SER A 608 -14.40 -20.66 -38.81
C SER A 608 -15.10 -19.55 -38.04
N LEU A 609 -14.33 -18.70 -37.34
CA LEU A 609 -14.84 -17.55 -36.59
C LEU A 609 -14.65 -16.24 -37.38
N GLY A 610 -15.38 -15.19 -37.00
CA GLY A 610 -15.29 -13.86 -37.61
C GLY A 610 -13.98 -13.11 -37.31
N GLY A 611 -13.26 -13.50 -36.25
CA GLY A 611 -11.96 -12.95 -35.92
C GLY A 611 -11.37 -13.50 -34.63
N PHE A 612 -10.09 -13.17 -34.39
CA PHE A 612 -9.37 -13.50 -33.17
C PHE A 612 -8.66 -12.27 -32.59
N ILE A 613 -8.70 -12.08 -31.27
CA ILE A 613 -8.00 -10.98 -30.57
C ILE A 613 -7.14 -11.54 -29.43
N GLY A 614 -5.82 -11.41 -29.53
CA GLY A 614 -4.89 -11.87 -28.49
C GLY A 614 -4.08 -10.73 -27.86
N LEU A 615 -3.99 -10.70 -26.54
CA LEU A 615 -3.21 -9.72 -25.78
C LEU A 615 -2.22 -10.41 -24.83
N SER A 616 -0.94 -10.03 -24.91
CA SER A 616 0.12 -10.40 -23.94
C SER A 616 0.15 -11.89 -23.56
N SER A 617 0.27 -12.79 -24.54
CA SER A 617 0.11 -14.23 -24.34
C SER A 617 1.29 -15.07 -24.83
N TRP A 618 1.17 -16.39 -24.64
CA TRP A 618 2.06 -17.43 -25.15
C TRP A 618 1.21 -18.60 -25.69
N LEU A 619 1.79 -19.45 -26.55
CA LEU A 619 1.14 -20.67 -27.04
C LEU A 619 1.68 -21.88 -26.24
N PRO A 620 0.88 -22.51 -25.37
CA PRO A 620 1.26 -23.76 -24.72
C PRO A 620 1.51 -24.86 -25.76
N PHE A 621 2.51 -25.71 -25.52
CA PHE A 621 2.89 -26.81 -26.41
C PHE A 621 3.20 -26.37 -27.86
N GLN A 622 3.81 -25.20 -28.07
CA GLN A 622 4.12 -24.70 -29.42
C GLN A 622 4.89 -25.71 -30.30
N SER A 623 5.79 -26.50 -29.71
CA SER A 623 6.59 -27.52 -30.41
C SER A 623 5.80 -28.79 -30.75
N ASP A 624 4.83 -29.14 -29.92
CA ASP A 624 4.14 -30.44 -29.90
C ASP A 624 2.62 -30.25 -29.97
N PHE A 625 2.17 -29.17 -30.61
CA PHE A 625 0.76 -28.75 -30.60
C PHE A 625 -0.18 -29.81 -31.21
N ALA A 626 0.32 -30.55 -32.21
CA ALA A 626 -0.42 -31.63 -32.86
C ALA A 626 -0.59 -32.87 -31.95
N ASP A 627 0.22 -32.98 -30.90
CA ASP A 627 0.27 -34.14 -30.00
C ASP A 627 -0.47 -33.89 -28.68
N ILE A 628 -1.06 -32.69 -28.49
CA ILE A 628 -1.92 -32.42 -27.33
C ILE A 628 -3.21 -33.24 -27.48
N PRO A 629 -3.56 -34.11 -26.51
CA PRO A 629 -4.83 -34.82 -26.55
C PRO A 629 -5.96 -33.85 -26.19
N LEU A 630 -6.58 -33.19 -27.17
CA LEU A 630 -7.68 -32.23 -26.97
C LEU A 630 -9.04 -32.78 -27.37
#